data_AF-A0A519BL78-F1
#
_entry.id   AF-A0A519BL78-F1
#
_cell.length_a   1.000
_cell.length_b   1.000
_cell.length_c   1.000
_cell.angle_alpha   90.00
_cell.angle_beta   90.00
_cell.angle_gamma   90.00
#
_symmetry.space_group_name_H-M   'P 1'
#
loop_
_entity.id
_entity.type
_entity.pdbx_description
1 polymer ?
#
loop_
_entity_poly.entity_id
_entity_poly.type
_entity_poly.pdbx_seq_one_letter_code
_entity_poly.pdbx_strand_id
1 'polypeptide(L)'
;MKFRYFVQGVFILVLTVFVSAVYSVPSHASSLSAKKSAAKIAMIRKYFLSHSYNFGPIFYKYHPGPNWYLQHIKNLELTPSQLIIIKKLDAGMIKDTIIGMRNLKMAYAKYKEDSMKADPNIKTIISDIKKVGKAQTYLAYEMVPYHLKSYSLLTPSQKKIFQELRMTKLNAGCLGK
;
A
#
# COMPACT_ATOMS: atom_id res chain seq x y z
N MET A 1 5.58 37.07 -61.12
CA MET A 1 4.50 36.56 -60.22
C MET A 1 4.72 35.10 -59.77
N LYS A 2 5.97 34.67 -59.50
CA LYS A 2 6.29 33.29 -59.06
C LYS A 2 6.93 33.20 -57.65
N PHE A 3 7.17 34.33 -57.00
CA PHE A 3 7.91 34.38 -55.72
C PHE A 3 7.02 34.35 -54.45
N ARG A 4 5.71 34.60 -54.59
CA ARG A 4 4.77 34.65 -53.44
C ARG A 4 4.22 33.29 -52.99
N TYR A 5 4.17 32.30 -53.87
CA TYR A 5 3.61 30.98 -53.55
C TYR A 5 4.64 30.03 -52.90
N PHE A 6 5.93 30.32 -53.01
CA PHE A 6 6.99 29.50 -52.40
C PHE A 6 7.08 29.71 -50.88
N VAL A 7 6.84 30.94 -50.40
CA VAL A 7 6.94 31.29 -48.97
C VAL A 7 5.74 30.78 -48.16
N GLN A 8 4.55 30.72 -48.75
CA GLN A 8 3.35 30.17 -48.08
C GLN A 8 3.34 28.64 -47.98
N GLY A 9 3.95 27.92 -48.92
CA GLY A 9 4.03 26.45 -48.88
C GLY A 9 4.98 25.92 -47.79
N VAL A 10 6.07 26.65 -47.52
CA VAL A 10 7.07 26.25 -46.51
C VAL A 10 6.55 26.47 -45.08
N PHE A 11 5.74 27.51 -44.85
CA PHE A 11 5.17 27.77 -43.52
C PHE A 11 4.13 26.74 -43.07
N ILE A 12 3.35 26.17 -44.00
CA ILE A 12 2.34 25.16 -43.67
C ILE A 12 2.98 23.79 -43.37
N LEU A 13 4.11 23.49 -44.02
CA LEU A 13 4.80 22.21 -43.82
C LEU A 13 5.61 22.15 -42.50
N VAL A 14 6.08 23.29 -41.99
CA VAL A 14 6.76 23.36 -40.68
C VAL A 14 5.76 23.26 -39.51
N LEU A 15 4.51 23.71 -39.68
CA LEU A 15 3.50 23.61 -38.62
C LEU A 15 2.95 22.19 -38.43
N THR A 16 2.86 21.37 -39.48
CA THR A 16 2.34 19.99 -39.39
C THR A 16 3.35 19.00 -38.81
N VAL A 17 4.65 19.26 -38.97
CA VAL A 17 5.71 18.43 -38.33
C VAL A 17 5.81 18.74 -36.83
N PHE A 18 5.49 19.97 -36.39
CA PHE A 18 5.56 20.34 -34.97
C PHE A 18 4.38 19.83 -34.12
N VAL A 19 3.18 19.67 -34.71
CA VAL A 19 2.00 19.17 -33.97
C VAL A 19 2.03 17.63 -33.80
N SER A 20 2.76 16.93 -34.67
CA SER A 20 2.85 15.47 -34.65
C SER A 20 3.84 14.92 -33.59
N ALA A 21 4.75 15.76 -33.09
CA ALA A 21 5.75 15.37 -32.09
C ALA A 21 5.24 15.35 -30.64
N VAL A 22 4.05 15.92 -30.37
CA VAL A 22 3.50 16.01 -29.00
C VAL A 22 2.65 14.79 -28.61
N TYR A 23 2.22 13.96 -29.57
CA TYR A 23 1.32 12.82 -29.31
C TYR A 23 2.01 11.45 -29.23
N SER A 24 3.34 11.41 -29.25
CA SER A 24 4.12 10.16 -29.24
C SER A 24 5.05 10.04 -28.03
N VAL A 25 4.62 10.50 -26.85
CA VAL A 25 5.27 10.08 -25.60
C VAL A 25 4.57 8.81 -25.15
N PRO A 26 5.14 7.61 -25.38
CA PRO A 26 4.59 6.43 -24.76
C PRO A 26 4.66 6.64 -23.24
N SER A 27 3.57 6.34 -22.54
CA SER A 27 3.34 6.62 -21.12
C SER A 27 4.23 5.80 -20.16
N HIS A 28 5.52 5.64 -20.48
CA HIS A 28 6.52 4.93 -19.68
C HIS A 28 6.72 5.55 -18.28
N ALA A 29 6.36 6.83 -18.09
CA ALA A 29 6.33 7.46 -16.78
C ALA A 29 5.31 6.80 -15.82
N SER A 30 4.17 6.34 -16.35
CA SER A 30 3.11 5.69 -15.56
C SER A 30 3.52 4.29 -15.10
N SER A 31 4.22 3.53 -15.95
CA SER A 31 4.68 2.17 -15.63
C SER A 31 5.89 2.16 -14.68
N LEU A 32 6.81 3.12 -14.81
CA LEU A 32 7.93 3.30 -13.86
C LEU A 32 7.44 3.75 -12.48
N SER A 33 6.46 4.64 -12.43
CA SER A 33 5.81 5.11 -11.20
C SER A 33 5.06 3.97 -10.49
N ALA A 34 4.29 3.17 -11.24
CA ALA A 34 3.59 2.01 -10.71
C ALA A 34 4.56 0.93 -10.17
N LYS A 35 5.68 0.68 -10.85
CA LYS A 35 6.72 -0.25 -10.37
C LYS A 35 7.40 0.24 -9.08
N LYS A 36 7.71 1.53 -8.98
CA LYS A 36 8.25 2.15 -7.74
C LYS A 36 7.23 2.08 -6.58
N SER A 37 5.95 2.29 -6.87
CA SER A 37 4.85 2.13 -5.92
C SER A 37 4.75 0.69 -5.39
N ALA A 38 4.75 -0.31 -6.28
CA ALA A 38 4.69 -1.72 -5.90
C ALA A 38 5.89 -2.16 -5.06
N ALA A 39 7.11 -1.74 -5.43
CA ALA A 39 8.32 -2.01 -4.65
C ALA A 39 8.25 -1.39 -3.25
N LYS A 40 7.71 -0.17 -3.14
CA LYS A 40 7.49 0.50 -1.84
C LYS A 40 6.49 -0.26 -0.98
N ILE A 41 5.37 -0.72 -1.56
CA ILE A 41 4.38 -1.54 -0.86
C ILE A 41 4.98 -2.88 -0.41
N ALA A 42 5.79 -3.53 -1.24
CA ALA A 42 6.48 -4.77 -0.88
C ALA A 42 7.47 -4.58 0.28
N MET A 43 8.24 -3.49 0.26
CA MET A 43 9.13 -3.12 1.37
C MET A 43 8.35 -2.87 2.66
N ILE A 44 7.24 -2.12 2.57
CA ILE A 44 6.33 -1.85 3.70
C ILE A 44 5.85 -3.17 4.30
N ARG A 45 5.36 -4.09 3.46
CA ARG A 45 4.89 -5.40 3.89
C ARG A 45 5.99 -6.22 4.56
N LYS A 46 7.19 -6.30 3.98
CA LYS A 46 8.32 -7.03 4.57
C LYS A 46 8.69 -6.47 5.95
N TYR A 47 8.77 -5.15 6.06
CA TYR A 47 9.12 -4.48 7.31
C TYR A 47 8.04 -4.65 8.38
N PHE A 48 6.76 -4.59 8.01
CA PHE A 48 5.66 -4.90 8.90
C PHE A 48 5.76 -6.33 9.46
N LEU A 49 5.98 -7.32 8.58
CA LEU A 49 6.04 -8.72 8.97
C LEU A 49 7.19 -9.01 9.94
N SER A 50 8.33 -8.34 9.79
CA SER A 50 9.49 -8.53 10.68
C SER A 50 9.35 -7.84 12.04
N HIS A 51 8.36 -6.94 12.24
CA HIS A 51 8.23 -6.14 13.46
C HIS A 51 6.84 -6.24 14.12
N SER A 52 6.01 -7.20 13.71
CA SER A 52 4.66 -7.43 14.22
C SER A 52 4.52 -8.73 15.04
N TYR A 53 5.64 -9.32 15.51
CA TYR A 53 5.65 -10.52 16.38
C TYR A 53 4.73 -11.66 15.90
N ASN A 54 4.65 -11.89 14.59
CA ASN A 54 3.75 -12.86 13.94
C ASN A 54 2.24 -12.64 14.17
N PHE A 55 1.80 -11.59 14.87
CA PHE A 55 0.37 -11.28 15.04
C PHE A 55 -0.32 -11.11 13.69
N GLY A 56 0.32 -10.42 12.74
CA GLY A 56 -0.16 -10.26 11.38
C GLY A 56 -0.39 -11.60 10.67
N PRO A 57 0.66 -12.42 10.44
CA PRO A 57 0.52 -13.75 9.84
C PRO A 57 -0.59 -14.62 10.45
N ILE A 58 -0.73 -14.64 11.78
CA ILE A 58 -1.75 -15.43 12.47
C ILE A 58 -3.14 -14.86 12.21
N PHE A 59 -3.33 -13.55 12.40
CA PHE A 59 -4.64 -12.90 12.27
C PHE A 59 -5.09 -12.82 10.80
N TYR A 60 -4.21 -12.42 9.88
CA TYR A 60 -4.54 -12.21 8.46
C TYR A 60 -4.86 -13.50 7.71
N LYS A 61 -4.43 -14.64 8.25
CA LYS A 61 -4.84 -15.96 7.80
C LYS A 61 -6.36 -16.12 7.87
N TYR A 62 -6.98 -15.65 8.95
CA TYR A 62 -8.42 -15.79 9.18
C TYR A 62 -9.22 -14.53 8.83
N HIS A 63 -8.56 -13.38 8.83
CA HIS A 63 -9.16 -12.08 8.57
C HIS A 63 -8.39 -11.41 7.44
N PRO A 64 -8.64 -11.73 6.16
CA PRO A 64 -8.06 -10.99 5.06
C PRO A 64 -8.39 -9.49 5.14
N GLY A 65 -7.47 -8.65 4.68
CA GLY A 65 -7.61 -7.19 4.69
C GLY A 65 -8.45 -6.64 3.51
N PRO A 66 -8.74 -5.33 3.51
CA PRO A 66 -9.60 -4.67 2.53
C PRO A 66 -9.26 -4.99 1.05
N ASN A 67 -7.98 -4.95 0.66
CA ASN A 67 -7.55 -5.31 -0.70
C ASN A 67 -7.98 -6.73 -1.14
N TRP A 68 -8.08 -7.70 -0.23
CA TRP A 68 -8.53 -9.04 -0.60
C TRP A 68 -9.99 -9.04 -1.04
N TYR A 69 -10.86 -8.25 -0.41
CA TYR A 69 -12.26 -8.09 -0.84
C TYR A 69 -12.33 -7.46 -2.23
N LEU A 70 -11.44 -6.49 -2.53
CA LEU A 70 -11.32 -5.88 -3.85
C LEU A 70 -10.87 -6.86 -4.94
N GLN A 71 -10.16 -7.94 -4.58
CA GLN A 71 -9.79 -9.01 -5.50
C GLN A 71 -10.93 -10.01 -5.75
N HIS A 72 -11.95 -10.05 -4.87
CA HIS A 72 -13.06 -11.01 -4.92
C HIS A 72 -14.41 -10.33 -5.12
N ILE A 73 -14.43 -9.12 -5.71
CA ILE A 73 -15.65 -8.31 -5.92
C ILE A 73 -16.76 -9.14 -6.58
N LYS A 74 -16.43 -9.91 -7.62
CA LYS A 74 -17.38 -10.73 -8.36
C LYS A 74 -17.95 -11.86 -7.52
N ASN A 75 -17.09 -12.61 -6.81
CA ASN A 75 -17.51 -13.74 -5.99
C ASN A 75 -18.38 -13.30 -4.81
N LEU A 76 -18.03 -12.17 -4.19
CA LEU A 76 -18.75 -11.63 -3.05
C LEU A 76 -19.95 -10.76 -3.46
N GLU A 77 -20.18 -10.56 -4.76
CA GLU A 77 -21.25 -9.70 -5.28
C GLU A 77 -21.30 -8.35 -4.54
N LEU A 78 -20.14 -7.70 -4.36
CA LEU A 78 -20.06 -6.48 -3.55
C LEU A 78 -20.86 -5.35 -4.21
N THR A 79 -21.71 -4.70 -3.42
CA THR A 79 -22.49 -3.56 -3.90
C THR A 79 -21.59 -2.35 -4.15
N PRO A 80 -22.02 -1.38 -4.98
CA PRO A 80 -21.27 -0.15 -5.17
C PRO A 80 -20.95 0.61 -3.87
N SER A 81 -21.88 0.61 -2.91
CA SER A 81 -21.68 1.26 -1.60
C SER A 81 -20.63 0.53 -0.76
N GLN A 82 -20.66 -0.79 -0.71
CA GLN A 82 -19.62 -1.60 -0.05
C GLN A 82 -18.24 -1.35 -0.67
N LEU A 83 -18.16 -1.32 -2.00
CA LEU A 83 -16.92 -1.09 -2.73
C LEU A 83 -16.27 0.26 -2.39
N ILE A 84 -17.07 1.32 -2.31
CA ILE A 84 -16.59 2.67 -1.93
C ILE A 84 -15.97 2.64 -0.54
N ILE A 85 -16.65 2.00 0.43
CA ILE A 85 -16.16 1.94 1.81
C ILE A 85 -14.89 1.09 1.89
N ILE A 86 -14.85 -0.07 1.23
CA ILE A 86 -13.68 -0.96 1.24
C ILE A 86 -12.45 -0.27 0.63
N LYS A 87 -12.60 0.49 -0.47
CA LYS A 87 -11.50 1.28 -1.05
C LYS A 87 -10.98 2.34 -0.08
N LYS A 88 -11.88 3.02 0.65
CA LYS A 88 -11.49 3.98 1.69
C LYS A 88 -10.75 3.30 2.85
N LEU A 89 -11.22 2.13 3.29
CA LEU A 89 -10.55 1.33 4.32
C LEU A 89 -9.16 0.88 3.86
N ASP A 90 -9.00 0.44 2.61
CA ASP A 90 -7.71 0.03 2.07
C ASP A 90 -6.69 1.17 2.03
N ALA A 91 -7.11 2.33 1.51
CA ALA A 91 -6.27 3.52 1.48
C ALA A 91 -5.92 4.03 2.90
N GLY A 92 -6.88 3.98 3.82
CA GLY A 92 -6.69 4.34 5.22
C GLY A 92 -5.69 3.43 5.92
N MET A 93 -5.82 2.12 5.75
CA MET A 93 -4.90 1.12 6.28
C MET A 93 -3.48 1.38 5.79
N ILE A 94 -3.27 1.55 4.48
CA ILE A 94 -1.95 1.83 3.89
C ILE A 94 -1.35 3.11 4.49
N LYS A 95 -2.15 4.17 4.63
CA LYS A 95 -1.70 5.44 5.21
C LYS A 95 -1.23 5.26 6.65
N ASP A 96 -2.02 4.59 7.49
CA ASP A 96 -1.72 4.42 8.91
C ASP A 96 -0.53 3.48 9.13
N THR A 97 -0.39 2.41 8.33
CA THR A 97 0.82 1.57 8.29
C THR A 97 2.07 2.39 7.97
N ILE A 98 2.00 3.29 6.97
CA ILE A 98 3.14 4.15 6.60
C ILE A 98 3.54 5.06 7.77
N ILE A 99 2.57 5.64 8.46
CA ILE A 99 2.80 6.48 9.64
C ILE A 99 3.45 5.65 10.77
N GLY A 100 2.89 4.47 11.08
CA GLY A 100 3.45 3.55 12.07
C GLY A 100 4.89 3.16 11.78
N MET A 101 5.19 2.86 10.52
CA MET A 101 6.56 2.53 10.09
C MET A 101 7.52 3.70 10.25
N ARG A 102 7.06 4.93 9.94
CA ARG A 102 7.87 6.13 10.16
C ARG A 102 8.18 6.31 11.64
N ASN A 103 7.18 6.16 12.51
CA ASN A 103 7.34 6.27 13.95
C ASN A 103 8.31 5.21 14.50
N LEU A 104 8.22 3.96 14.01
CA LEU A 104 9.16 2.91 14.39
C LEU A 104 10.59 3.22 13.95
N LYS A 105 10.79 3.71 12.72
CA LYS A 105 12.11 4.14 12.24
C LYS A 105 12.69 5.27 13.08
N MET A 106 11.87 6.26 13.45
CA MET A 106 12.30 7.36 14.31
C MET A 106 12.67 6.87 15.72
N ALA A 107 11.89 5.95 16.29
CA ALA A 107 12.19 5.36 17.60
C ALA A 107 13.53 4.60 17.59
N TYR A 108 13.80 3.81 16.54
CA TYR A 108 15.10 3.15 16.37
C TYR A 108 16.24 4.14 16.16
N ALA A 109 16.04 5.19 15.36
CA ALA A 109 17.05 6.21 15.14
C ALA A 109 17.42 6.90 16.45
N LYS A 110 16.43 7.22 17.29
CA LYS A 110 16.66 7.84 18.59
C LYS A 110 17.40 6.92 19.56
N TYR A 111 16.94 5.67 19.67
CA TYR A 111 17.64 4.66 20.46
C TYR A 111 19.10 4.51 20.04
N LYS A 112 19.38 4.45 18.73
CA LYS A 112 20.75 4.36 18.20
C LYS A 112 21.58 5.59 18.57
N GLU A 113 21.04 6.79 18.35
CA GLU A 113 21.70 8.06 18.66
C GLU A 113 22.11 8.11 20.15
N ASP A 114 21.17 7.82 21.05
CA ASP A 114 21.43 7.89 22.49
C ASP A 114 22.36 6.78 22.99
N SER A 115 22.36 5.61 22.32
CA SER A 115 23.30 4.51 22.61
C SER A 115 24.73 4.77 22.16
N MET A 116 24.94 5.67 21.19
CA MET A 116 26.26 6.00 20.64
C MET A 116 26.97 7.15 21.37
N LYS A 117 26.35 7.73 22.40
CA LYS A 117 26.96 8.78 23.22
C LYS A 117 28.16 8.24 23.99
N ALA A 118 29.14 9.10 24.28
CA ALA A 118 30.33 8.73 25.04
C ALA A 118 30.00 8.23 26.46
N ASP A 119 28.94 8.76 27.07
CA ASP A 119 28.37 8.31 28.34
C ASP A 119 26.85 8.08 28.21
N PRO A 120 26.40 6.88 27.81
CA PRO A 120 24.98 6.57 27.64
C PRO A 120 24.22 6.54 28.97
N ASN A 121 23.09 7.24 29.04
CA ASN A 121 22.26 7.23 30.25
C ASN A 121 21.27 6.06 30.26
N ILE A 122 21.35 5.20 31.28
CA ILE A 122 20.49 4.01 31.41
C ILE A 122 18.98 4.33 31.39
N LYS A 123 18.52 5.42 32.02
CA LYS A 123 17.09 5.79 32.05
C LYS A 123 16.62 6.20 30.64
N THR A 124 17.44 6.94 29.90
CA THR A 124 17.15 7.31 28.51
C THR A 124 17.05 6.08 27.62
N ILE A 125 18.04 5.18 27.72
CA ILE A 125 18.07 3.94 26.93
C ILE A 125 16.84 3.07 27.17
N ILE A 126 16.46 2.85 28.44
CA ILE A 126 15.23 2.11 28.77
C ILE A 126 13.98 2.79 28.20
N SER A 127 13.92 4.12 28.24
CA SER A 127 12.81 4.89 27.67
C SER A 127 12.70 4.70 26.16
N ASP A 128 13.82 4.74 25.44
CA ASP A 128 13.83 4.56 23.98
C ASP A 128 13.49 3.14 23.56
N ILE A 129 13.98 2.12 24.28
CA ILE A 129 13.56 0.73 24.08
C ILE A 129 12.04 0.60 24.23
N LYS A 130 11.45 1.22 25.27
CA LYS A 130 9.99 1.24 25.45
C LYS A 130 9.27 1.93 24.29
N LYS A 131 9.82 3.02 23.73
CA LYS A 131 9.24 3.69 22.55
C LYS A 131 9.29 2.79 21.31
N VAL A 132 10.41 2.09 21.08
CA VAL A 132 10.54 1.09 20.01
C VAL A 132 9.48 0.00 20.18
N GLY A 133 9.36 -0.59 21.38
CA GLY A 133 8.38 -1.63 21.67
C GLY A 133 6.93 -1.15 21.46
N LYS A 134 6.59 0.08 21.88
CA LYS A 134 5.28 0.68 21.62
C LYS A 134 5.00 0.84 20.13
N ALA A 135 5.98 1.30 19.35
CA ALA A 135 5.82 1.46 17.90
C ALA A 135 5.68 0.11 17.17
N GLN A 136 6.41 -0.92 17.59
CA GLN A 136 6.22 -2.29 17.08
C GLN A 136 4.85 -2.85 17.44
N THR A 137 4.40 -2.64 18.69
CA THR A 137 3.08 -3.08 19.15
C THR A 137 1.97 -2.38 18.37
N TYR A 138 2.08 -1.07 18.13
CA TYR A 138 1.17 -0.33 17.26
C TYR A 138 1.05 -0.98 15.88
N LEU A 139 2.19 -1.24 15.23
CA LEU A 139 2.19 -1.92 13.93
C LEU A 139 1.57 -3.32 14.04
N ALA A 140 1.76 -4.05 15.13
CA ALA A 140 1.16 -5.37 15.27
C ALA A 140 -0.38 -5.38 15.22
N TYR A 141 -1.06 -4.31 15.67
CA TYR A 141 -2.52 -4.27 15.72
C TYR A 141 -3.18 -3.25 14.78
N GLU A 142 -2.46 -2.29 14.20
CA GLU A 142 -3.08 -1.16 13.47
C GLU A 142 -3.99 -1.58 12.30
N MET A 143 -3.69 -2.70 11.65
CA MET A 143 -4.51 -3.18 10.52
C MET A 143 -5.80 -3.88 10.99
N VAL A 144 -5.84 -4.38 12.24
CA VAL A 144 -6.94 -5.21 12.76
C VAL A 144 -8.30 -4.52 12.60
N PRO A 145 -8.49 -3.24 12.96
CA PRO A 145 -9.76 -2.54 12.76
C PRO A 145 -10.21 -2.49 11.30
N TYR A 146 -9.29 -2.34 10.34
CA TYR A 146 -9.65 -2.29 8.91
C TYR A 146 -10.15 -3.64 8.41
N HIS A 147 -9.47 -4.72 8.81
CA HIS A 147 -9.85 -6.08 8.46
C HIS A 147 -11.23 -6.44 9.01
N LEU A 148 -11.50 -6.10 10.28
CA LEU A 148 -12.79 -6.37 10.91
C LEU A 148 -13.91 -5.48 10.35
N LYS A 149 -13.62 -4.20 10.06
CA LYS A 149 -14.59 -3.30 9.41
C LYS A 149 -14.94 -3.76 8.00
N SER A 150 -13.98 -4.26 7.22
CA SER A 150 -14.30 -4.83 5.90
C SER A 150 -15.21 -6.06 6.01
N TYR A 151 -14.97 -6.94 6.98
CA TYR A 151 -15.82 -8.11 7.21
C TYR A 151 -17.24 -7.72 7.69
N SER A 152 -17.35 -6.69 8.53
CA SER A 152 -18.65 -6.27 9.07
C SER A 152 -19.58 -5.67 8.01
N LEU A 153 -19.04 -5.18 6.89
CA LEU A 153 -19.82 -4.66 5.76
C LEU A 153 -20.56 -5.74 4.97
N LEU A 154 -20.17 -7.01 5.09
CA LEU A 154 -20.77 -8.10 4.35
C LEU A 154 -22.17 -8.45 4.89
N THR A 155 -23.09 -8.75 3.98
CA THR A 155 -24.38 -9.34 4.32
C THR A 155 -24.22 -10.78 4.84
N PRO A 156 -25.23 -11.37 5.48
CA PRO A 156 -25.15 -12.77 5.92
C PRO A 156 -24.85 -13.77 4.80
N SER A 157 -25.38 -13.57 3.59
CA SER A 157 -25.07 -14.43 2.43
C SER A 157 -23.62 -14.28 1.98
N GLN A 158 -23.15 -13.03 1.85
CA GLN A 158 -21.75 -12.74 1.50
C GLN A 158 -20.77 -13.29 2.54
N LYS A 159 -21.11 -13.28 3.83
CA LYS A 159 -20.28 -13.89 4.89
C LYS A 159 -20.13 -15.40 4.70
N LYS A 160 -21.14 -16.12 4.23
CA LYS A 160 -21.01 -17.56 3.91
C LYS A 160 -20.01 -17.79 2.78
N ILE A 161 -20.19 -17.07 1.66
CA ILE A 161 -19.28 -17.12 0.50
C ILE A 161 -17.85 -16.75 0.91
N PHE A 162 -17.70 -15.72 1.74
CA PHE A 162 -16.41 -15.32 2.29
C PHE A 162 -15.73 -16.45 3.06
N GLN A 163 -16.45 -17.16 3.93
CA GLN A 163 -15.88 -18.27 4.69
C GLN A 163 -15.40 -19.40 3.76
N GLU A 164 -16.19 -19.74 2.73
CA GLU A 164 -15.84 -20.76 1.74
C GLU A 164 -14.58 -20.37 0.96
N LEU A 165 -14.53 -19.16 0.40
CA LEU A 165 -13.35 -18.65 -0.33
C LEU A 165 -12.10 -18.62 0.55
N ARG A 166 -12.26 -18.19 1.81
CA ARG A 166 -11.17 -18.14 2.78
C ARG A 166 -10.65 -19.54 3.09
N MET A 167 -11.53 -20.50 3.39
CA MET A 167 -11.13 -21.88 3.72
C MET A 167 -10.45 -22.57 2.54
N THR A 168 -10.94 -22.36 1.31
CA THR A 168 -10.27 -22.87 0.10
C THR A 168 -8.84 -22.35 -0.01
N LYS A 169 -8.63 -21.05 0.25
CA LYS A 169 -7.27 -20.45 0.25
C LYS A 169 -6.37 -21.01 1.36
N LEU A 170 -6.94 -21.31 2.53
CA LEU A 170 -6.20 -21.89 3.65
C LEU A 170 -5.76 -23.32 3.36
N ASN A 171 -6.62 -24.10 2.72
CA ASN A 171 -6.37 -25.50 2.38
C ASN A 171 -5.42 -25.64 1.18
N ALA A 172 -5.38 -24.64 0.28
CA ALA A 172 -4.48 -24.62 -0.87
C ALA A 172 -3.01 -24.26 -0.54
N GLY A 173 -2.66 -24.01 0.73
CA GLY A 173 -1.28 -23.68 1.12
C GLY A 173 -0.75 -22.31 0.64
N CYS A 174 -1.57 -21.50 -0.04
CA CYS A 174 -1.15 -20.25 -0.71
C CYS A 174 -0.85 -19.07 0.23
N LEU A 175 -0.75 -19.29 1.54
CA LEU A 175 -0.29 -18.29 2.52
C LEU A 175 0.96 -18.75 3.29
N GLY A 176 1.50 -19.93 2.96
CA GLY A 176 2.69 -20.50 3.57
C GLY A 176 3.84 -20.67 2.58
N LYS A 177 4.29 -19.57 1.96
CA LYS A 177 5.66 -19.37 1.46
C LYS A 177 6.02 -17.89 1.58
#